data_AF-A0A520I4D6-F1
#
_entry.id   AF-A0A520I4D6-F1
#
_cell.length_a   1.000
_cell.length_b   1.000
_cell.length_c   1.000
_cell.angle_alpha   90.00
_cell.angle_beta   90.00
_cell.angle_gamma   90.00
#
_symmetry.space_group_name_H-M   'P 1'
#
loop_
_entity.id
_entity.type
_entity.pdbx_description
1 polymer ?
#
loop_
_entity_poly.entity_id
_entity_poly.type
_entity_poly.pdbx_seq_one_letter_code
_entity_poly.pdbx_strand_id
1 'polypeptide(L)'
;MILSKQILPDLHSANVELPSLSHFDLPEKVLQFGTGVLLRGLPDYFIDQANKHHKFNGRIVVVKSTSKGDLSSFKNQDNLYTICVRGIEDGGVVEK
;
A
#
# COMPACT_ATOMS: atom_id res chain seq x y z
N MET A 1 8.32 15.20 -3.84
CA MET A 1 7.06 14.86 -4.52
C MET A 1 6.17 14.14 -3.53
N ILE A 2 4.90 14.49 -3.40
CA ILE A 2 3.95 13.81 -2.49
C ILE A 2 3.21 12.76 -3.31
N LEU A 3 3.12 11.52 -2.82
CA LEU A 3 2.39 10.45 -3.48
C LEU A 3 0.90 10.78 -3.51
N SER A 4 0.25 10.70 -4.65
CA SER A 4 -1.19 10.88 -4.80
C SER A 4 -1.68 10.14 -6.04
N LYS A 5 -2.98 9.87 -6.14
CA LYS A 5 -3.58 9.22 -7.31
C LYS A 5 -3.34 10.02 -8.59
N GLN A 6 -3.28 11.34 -8.49
CA GLN A 6 -3.07 12.24 -9.62
C GLN A 6 -1.71 12.03 -10.29
N ILE A 7 -0.67 11.74 -9.52
CA ILE A 7 0.70 11.62 -10.03
C ILE A 7 1.12 10.18 -10.34
N LEU A 8 0.26 9.19 -10.07
CA LEU A 8 0.54 7.77 -10.39
C LEU A 8 0.82 7.52 -11.87
N PRO A 9 0.09 8.12 -12.83
CA PRO A 9 0.37 7.91 -14.26
C PRO A 9 1.76 8.41 -14.68
N ASP A 10 2.26 9.45 -14.01
CA ASP A 10 3.53 10.12 -14.32
C ASP A 10 4.72 9.50 -13.58
N LEU A 11 4.46 8.56 -12.66
CA LEU A 11 5.48 7.85 -11.90
C LEU A 11 6.12 6.76 -12.78
N HIS A 12 7.18 7.12 -13.49
CA HIS A 12 7.99 6.17 -14.25
C HIS A 12 9.34 5.95 -13.57
N SER A 13 9.45 4.88 -12.78
CA SER A 13 10.72 4.43 -12.20
C SER A 13 10.88 2.93 -12.45
N ALA A 14 12.09 2.51 -12.82
CA ALA A 14 12.39 1.11 -13.16
C ALA A 14 12.15 0.13 -12.00
N ASN A 15 12.15 0.63 -10.76
CA ASN A 15 12.12 -0.19 -9.54
C ASN A 15 10.89 0.08 -8.66
N VAL A 16 9.77 0.52 -9.23
CA VAL A 16 8.55 0.78 -8.46
C VAL A 16 7.37 0.05 -9.09
N GLU A 17 6.74 -0.82 -8.32
CA GLU A 17 5.47 -1.42 -8.70
C GLU A 17 4.31 -0.49 -8.34
N LEU A 18 3.49 -0.16 -9.33
CA LEU A 18 2.32 0.71 -9.16
C LEU A 18 1.02 -0.10 -9.14
N PRO A 19 0.00 0.34 -8.39
CA PRO A 19 -1.33 -0.25 -8.48
C PRO A 19 -1.98 0.10 -9.83
N SER A 20 -2.82 -0.80 -10.34
CA SER A 20 -3.71 -0.47 -11.46
C SER A 20 -4.76 0.55 -11.02
N LEU A 21 -5.15 1.47 -11.92
CA LEU A 21 -6.22 2.43 -11.65
C LEU A 21 -7.55 1.74 -11.28
N SER A 22 -7.81 0.56 -11.84
CA SER A 22 -9.00 -0.25 -11.53
C SER A 22 -9.04 -0.75 -10.09
N HIS A 23 -7.90 -0.81 -9.38
CA HIS A 23 -7.87 -1.20 -7.97
C HIS A 23 -8.63 -0.21 -7.08
N PHE A 24 -8.75 1.06 -7.50
CA PHE A 24 -9.47 2.06 -6.73
C PHE A 24 -10.99 1.86 -6.72
N ASP A 25 -11.53 1.07 -7.65
CA ASP A 25 -12.96 0.80 -7.78
C ASP A 25 -13.36 -0.59 -7.23
N LEU A 26 -12.40 -1.35 -6.67
CA LEU A 26 -12.66 -2.64 -6.05
C LEU A 26 -13.58 -2.49 -4.82
N PRO A 27 -14.44 -3.47 -4.52
CA PRO A 27 -15.29 -3.42 -3.34
C PRO A 27 -14.47 -3.52 -2.05
N GLU A 28 -14.97 -2.92 -0.97
CA GLU A 28 -14.39 -3.08 0.36
C GLU A 28 -14.73 -4.48 0.90
N LYS A 29 -13.71 -5.27 1.27
CA LYS A 29 -13.87 -6.66 1.75
C LYS A 29 -13.20 -6.92 3.09
N VAL A 30 -12.35 -6.02 3.56
CA VAL A 30 -11.64 -6.14 4.84
C VAL A 30 -11.86 -4.88 5.65
N LEU A 31 -12.27 -5.05 6.91
CA LEU A 31 -12.26 -3.98 7.91
C LEU A 31 -11.08 -4.22 8.85
N GLN A 32 -10.10 -3.32 8.80
CA GLN A 32 -8.86 -3.42 9.56
C GLN A 32 -8.86 -2.43 10.73
N PHE A 33 -8.61 -2.92 11.94
CA PHE A 33 -8.38 -2.07 13.11
C PHE A 33 -6.88 -1.89 13.34
N GLY A 34 -6.42 -0.64 13.30
CA GLY A 34 -5.03 -0.28 13.48
C GLY A 34 -4.38 0.27 12.20
N THR A 35 -3.43 1.19 12.39
CA THR A 35 -2.72 1.92 11.32
C THR A 35 -1.20 1.71 11.40
N GLY A 36 -0.77 0.61 12.02
CA GLY A 36 0.63 0.33 12.30
C GLY A 36 1.42 -0.11 11.06
N VAL A 37 2.75 -0.04 11.17
CA VAL A 37 3.68 -0.49 10.11
C VAL A 37 3.56 -1.97 9.80
N LEU A 38 3.30 -2.81 10.82
CA LEU A 38 3.15 -4.25 10.64
C LEU A 38 1.96 -4.61 9.74
N LEU A 39 0.82 -3.94 9.92
CA LEU A 39 -0.37 -4.19 9.12
C LEU A 39 -0.15 -3.81 7.65
N ARG A 40 0.50 -2.67 7.41
CA ARG A 40 0.86 -2.26 6.04
C ARG A 40 1.89 -3.18 5.39
N GLY A 41 2.90 -3.60 6.15
CA GLY A 41 4.01 -4.41 5.63
C GLY A 41 3.71 -5.90 5.48
N LEU A 42 2.61 -6.41 6.04
CA LEU A 42 2.30 -7.84 6.03
C LEU A 42 0.91 -8.15 5.42
N PRO A 43 -0.23 -8.00 6.13
CA PRO A 43 -1.53 -8.33 5.54
C PRO A 43 -1.90 -7.43 4.36
N ASP A 44 -1.71 -6.11 4.46
CA ASP A 44 -2.07 -5.20 3.36
C ASP A 44 -1.20 -5.48 2.11
N TYR A 45 0.09 -5.77 2.29
CA TYR A 45 1.01 -6.15 1.22
C TYR A 45 0.52 -7.39 0.46
N PHE A 46 0.16 -8.47 1.18
CA PHE A 46 -0.32 -9.68 0.51
C PHE A 46 -1.67 -9.48 -0.20
N ILE A 47 -2.53 -8.60 0.33
CA ILE A 47 -3.78 -8.23 -0.34
C ILE A 47 -3.49 -7.45 -1.63
N ASP A 48 -2.54 -6.51 -1.61
CA ASP A 48 -2.11 -5.79 -2.81
C ASP A 48 -1.54 -6.73 -3.87
N GLN A 49 -0.61 -7.63 -3.49
CA GLN A 49 -0.09 -8.66 -4.41
C GLN A 49 -1.20 -9.54 -4.97
N ALA A 50 -2.15 -9.98 -4.14
CA ALA A 50 -3.29 -10.78 -4.60
C ALA A 50 -4.22 -10.00 -5.55
N ASN A 51 -4.39 -8.69 -5.36
CA ASN A 51 -5.16 -7.82 -6.26
C ASN A 51 -4.45 -7.64 -7.61
N LYS A 52 -3.12 -7.44 -7.63
CA LYS A 52 -2.30 -7.39 -8.85
C LYS A 52 -2.42 -8.67 -9.69
N HIS A 53 -2.64 -9.82 -9.04
CA HIS A 53 -2.89 -11.11 -9.69
C HIS A 53 -4.39 -11.45 -9.88
N HIS A 54 -5.29 -10.48 -9.65
CA HIS A 54 -6.74 -10.62 -9.77
C HIS A 54 -7.36 -11.76 -8.92
N LYS A 55 -6.73 -12.13 -7.80
CA LYS A 55 -7.17 -13.24 -6.93
C LYS A 55 -8.13 -12.81 -5.83
N PHE A 56 -7.87 -11.66 -5.19
CA PHE A 56 -8.70 -11.19 -4.06
C PHE A 56 -9.79 -10.20 -4.50
N ASN A 57 -9.41 -9.21 -5.31
CA ASN A 57 -10.28 -8.17 -5.86
C ASN A 57 -11.09 -7.47 -4.76
N GLY A 58 -10.41 -6.93 -3.76
CA GLY A 58 -11.03 -6.23 -2.64
C GLY A 58 -10.11 -5.23 -1.96
N ARG A 59 -10.69 -4.16 -1.42
CA ARG A 59 -10.00 -3.11 -0.67
C ARG A 59 -10.14 -3.28 0.83
N ILE A 60 -9.27 -2.59 1.54
CA ILE A 60 -9.19 -2.56 3.01
C ILE A 60 -9.71 -1.21 3.50
N VAL A 61 -10.66 -1.23 4.41
CA VAL A 61 -11.08 -0.05 5.18
C VAL A 61 -10.27 -0.03 6.47
N VAL A 62 -9.46 1.01 6.68
CA VAL A 62 -8.61 1.14 7.87
C VAL A 62 -9.30 1.99 8.92
N VAL A 63 -9.40 1.46 10.13
CA VAL A 63 -9.97 2.13 11.31
C VAL A 63 -8.84 2.47 12.27
N LYS A 64 -8.69 3.77 12.58
CA LYS A 64 -7.80 4.20 13.66
C LYS A 64 -8.44 3.87 15.00
N SER A 65 -7.85 2.92 15.72
CA SER A 65 -8.35 2.43 17.01
C SER A 65 -7.78 3.18 18.22
N THR A 66 -6.83 4.09 18.03
CA THR A 66 -6.13 4.81 19.12
C THR A 66 -6.39 6.32 19.08
N SER A 67 -6.39 6.96 20.24
CA SER A 67 -6.53 8.41 20.36
C SER A 67 -5.28 9.17 19.91
N LYS A 68 -4.08 8.59 20.07
CA LYS A 68 -2.79 9.18 19.68
C LYS A 68 -2.52 9.06 18.18
N GLY A 69 -1.76 10.02 17.63
CA GLY A 69 -1.46 10.14 16.19
C GLY A 69 -2.63 10.72 15.39
N ASP A 70 -2.41 11.05 14.12
CA ASP A 70 -3.46 11.49 13.20
C ASP A 70 -3.48 10.62 11.92
N LEU A 71 -4.44 10.89 11.04
CA LEU A 71 -4.58 10.25 9.73
C LEU A 71 -4.12 11.18 8.60
N SER A 72 -3.40 12.26 8.91
CA SER A 72 -3.02 13.27 7.92
C SER A 72 -2.11 12.67 6.85
N SER A 73 -1.18 11.79 7.22
CA SER A 73 -0.29 11.10 6.28
C SER A 73 -1.03 10.24 5.26
N PHE A 74 -2.08 9.54 5.69
CA PHE A 74 -2.96 8.79 4.79
C PHE A 74 -3.76 9.74 3.90
N LYS A 75 -4.42 10.74 4.49
CA LYS A 75 -5.30 11.67 3.77
C LYS A 75 -4.54 12.47 2.71
N ASN A 76 -3.33 12.93 3.03
CA ASN A 76 -2.50 13.73 2.12
C ASN A 76 -1.98 12.93 0.93
N GLN A 77 -2.08 11.58 0.97
CA GLN A 77 -1.61 10.70 -0.10
C GLN A 77 -2.71 9.83 -0.72
N ASP A 78 -3.97 10.23 -0.61
CA ASP A 78 -5.11 9.42 -1.11
C ASP A 78 -5.15 7.99 -0.55
N ASN A 79 -4.68 7.82 0.68
CA ASN A 79 -4.45 6.55 1.38
C ASN A 79 -3.40 5.63 0.73
N LEU A 80 -2.61 6.14 -0.21
CA LEU A 80 -1.47 5.46 -0.79
C LEU A 80 -0.26 5.55 0.14
N TYR A 81 0.59 4.55 0.05
CA TYR A 81 1.89 4.51 0.69
C TYR A 81 2.84 3.62 -0.10
N THR A 82 4.14 3.77 0.14
CA THR A 82 5.17 2.97 -0.51
C THR A 82 5.68 1.91 0.46
N ILE A 83 5.84 0.68 -0.01
CA ILE A 83 6.57 -0.37 0.68
C ILE A 83 7.95 -0.45 0.02
N CYS A 84 9.00 -0.38 0.83
CA CYS A 84 10.37 -0.58 0.39
C CYS A 84 10.87 -1.87 1.04
N VAL A 85 11.08 -2.91 0.23
CA VAL A 85 11.51 -4.23 0.67
C VAL A 85 13.03 -4.28 0.55
N ARG A 86 13.71 -4.37 1.70
CA ARG A 86 15.17 -4.44 1.76
C ARG A 86 15.61 -5.63 2.58
N GLY A 87 16.69 -6.27 2.16
CA GLY A 87 17.19 -7.45 2.84
C GLY A 87 18.54 -7.91 2.31
N ILE A 88 18.92 -9.12 2.73
CA ILE A 88 20.10 -9.82 2.24
C ILE A 88 19.62 -11.11 1.57
N GLU A 89 19.98 -11.31 0.32
CA GLU A 89 19.68 -12.49 -0.48
C GLU A 89 20.99 -12.99 -1.10
N ASP A 90 21.33 -14.26 -0.91
CA ASP A 90 22.60 -14.87 -1.35
C ASP A 90 23.86 -14.08 -0.95
N GLY A 91 23.82 -13.45 0.23
CA GLY A 91 24.93 -12.64 0.76
C GLY A 91 25.05 -11.23 0.16
N GLY A 92 24.19 -10.87 -0.80
CA GLY A 92 24.09 -9.53 -1.38
C GLY A 92 22.94 -8.71 -0.79
N VAL A 93 23.10 -7.38 -0.73
CA VAL A 93 22.01 -6.47 -0.35
C VAL A 93 21.02 -6.37 -1.51
N VAL A 94 19.75 -6.59 -1.22
CA VAL A 94 18.64 -6.44 -2.18
C VAL A 94 17.69 -5.33 -1.72
N GLU A 95 17.17 -4.59 -2.69
CA GLU A 95 16.15 -3.56 -2.52
C GLU A 95 15.12 -3.67 -3.65
N LYS A 96 13.84 -3.68 -3.29
CA LYS A 96 12.68 -3.73 -4.19
C LYS A 96 11.61 -2.75 -3.72
#